data_AF-A0A9D6N3V6-F1
#
_entry.id   AF-A0A9D6N3V6-F1
#
_cell.length_a   1.000
_cell.length_b   1.000
_cell.length_c   1.000
_cell.angle_alpha   90.00
_cell.angle_beta   90.00
_cell.angle_gamma   90.00
#
_symmetry.space_group_name_H-M   'P 1'
#
loop_
_entity.id
_entity.type
_entity.pdbx_description
1 polymer ?
#
loop_
_entity_poly.entity_id
_entity_poly.type
_entity_poly.pdbx_seq_one_letter_code
_entity_poly.pdbx_strand_id
1 'polypeptide(L)'
;MNLQRGKPSQGISLGTVLLVIVIIATVALAMGSLSTYHLNLSNRAANAEHARNLAESMLSVAMERVLKNQDYGTTRDPEETLEYRPPGGPEDAVGRVTFDLDTAASLGIPYSTNNLKLEGSTEGWNGQVVPGAAAHLVATGVYNGVTRQVECILYIPRYPYVISTSGRFESSGGLLVAGVSELDDLAGGVPAVNPEDLLPGHIVSNATGAQALVLGPDTEVTGDVQSSGDIETDPTGTQILGEIRKFAEPAQIPRLKVSDYDPQALGKPGLQVLDQPLLEAPAFEGWVRHPSSLQVTGGLTLDGAVLYVAGNLDVTGGVKGTGALLVEGNTTIAGGASFTTDNQVALLSVGDVRLAGDGKENSYFQGLMYTEGDFQADHISLVGTFIANGEGSSMTITDASLVHVPQLTSFTVTSSTLLVFKKGKFQGTGEDRIKPGDETKRSGPRGIQVTRVEDGTYRVTARNVTVTASTLEQAMKAIESELFIHDAKPWVLKQTEKDKVLEVLSSLEERKVENEEEFTIDPSRFLKLEDQARLLMYREL
;
A
#
# COMPACT_ATOMS: atom_id res chain seq x y z
N MET A 1 115.89 -29.01 -21.04
CA MET A 1 114.89 -29.05 -19.96
C MET A 1 114.53 -27.62 -19.60
N ASN A 2 113.35 -27.13 -20.01
CA ASN A 2 112.52 -26.16 -19.26
C ASN A 2 111.25 -25.84 -20.05
N LEU A 3 110.14 -26.42 -19.58
CA LEU A 3 108.77 -26.11 -19.99
C LEU A 3 108.34 -24.79 -19.34
N GLN A 4 107.95 -23.79 -20.15
CA GLN A 4 107.11 -22.69 -19.67
C GLN A 4 105.64 -23.07 -19.91
N ARG A 5 104.94 -23.41 -18.82
CA ARG A 5 103.49 -23.58 -18.74
C ARG A 5 102.80 -22.23 -19.00
N GLY A 6 101.90 -22.19 -19.98
CA GLY A 6 100.93 -21.10 -20.13
C GLY A 6 99.96 -21.09 -18.95
N LYS A 7 99.82 -19.93 -18.28
CA LYS A 7 98.78 -19.68 -17.28
C LYS A 7 97.41 -19.68 -17.97
N PRO A 8 96.41 -20.44 -17.49
CA PRO A 8 95.05 -20.36 -18.03
C PRO A 8 94.40 -19.02 -17.66
N SER A 9 93.65 -18.44 -18.60
CA SER A 9 92.95 -17.16 -18.48
C SER A 9 91.80 -17.23 -17.48
N GLN A 10 92.06 -16.84 -16.22
CA GLN A 10 91.05 -16.81 -15.14
C GLN A 10 89.95 -15.74 -15.33
N GLY A 11 90.10 -14.81 -16.29
CA GLY A 11 89.15 -13.72 -16.53
C GLY A 11 87.83 -14.10 -17.21
N ILE A 12 87.79 -15.17 -18.03
CA ILE A 12 86.58 -15.57 -18.76
C ILE A 12 85.56 -16.27 -17.84
N SER A 13 86.02 -17.01 -16.82
CA SER A 13 85.14 -17.72 -15.88
C SER A 13 84.40 -16.79 -14.91
N LEU A 14 85.02 -15.66 -14.52
CA LEU A 14 84.41 -14.69 -13.61
C LEU A 14 83.26 -13.92 -14.30
N GLY A 15 83.44 -13.56 -15.57
CA GLY A 15 82.42 -12.87 -16.37
C GLY A 15 81.18 -13.74 -16.64
N THR A 16 81.38 -15.05 -16.87
CA THR A 16 80.26 -16.00 -17.05
C THR A 16 79.50 -16.24 -15.74
N VAL A 17 80.21 -16.39 -14.61
CA VAL A 17 79.56 -16.52 -13.30
C VAL A 17 78.77 -15.26 -12.93
N LEU A 18 79.33 -14.06 -13.17
CA LEU A 18 78.63 -12.80 -12.95
C LEU A 18 77.37 -12.68 -13.83
N LEU A 19 77.46 -13.06 -15.10
CA LEU A 19 76.32 -13.02 -16.02
C LEU A 19 75.20 -13.98 -15.59
N VAL A 20 75.56 -15.19 -15.13
CA VAL A 20 74.60 -16.15 -14.57
C VAL A 20 73.96 -15.61 -13.29
N ILE A 21 74.74 -14.99 -12.39
CA ILE A 21 74.21 -14.36 -11.18
C ILE A 21 73.24 -13.23 -11.52
N VAL A 22 73.56 -12.40 -12.51
CA VAL A 22 72.68 -11.31 -12.97
C VAL A 22 71.37 -11.86 -13.53
N ILE A 23 71.42 -12.92 -14.35
CA ILE A 23 70.21 -13.57 -14.89
C ILE A 23 69.36 -14.18 -13.77
N ILE A 24 69.99 -14.85 -12.80
CA ILE A 24 69.27 -15.42 -11.64
C ILE A 24 68.63 -14.30 -10.81
N ALA A 25 69.36 -13.20 -10.58
CA ALA A 25 68.84 -12.05 -9.83
C ALA A 25 67.67 -11.37 -10.54
N THR A 26 67.73 -11.19 -11.87
CA THR A 26 66.62 -10.59 -12.64
C THR A 26 65.39 -11.49 -12.66
N VAL A 27 65.57 -12.80 -12.82
CA VAL A 27 64.46 -13.77 -12.73
C VAL A 27 63.86 -13.79 -11.33
N ALA A 28 64.68 -13.78 -10.27
CA ALA A 28 64.19 -13.73 -8.89
C ALA A 28 63.40 -12.44 -8.60
N LEU A 29 63.88 -11.29 -9.08
CA LEU A 29 63.17 -10.01 -8.96
C LEU A 29 61.86 -9.99 -9.77
N ALA A 30 61.85 -10.57 -10.97
CA ALA A 30 60.65 -10.68 -11.81
C ALA A 30 59.61 -11.63 -11.20
N MET A 31 60.03 -12.76 -10.60
CA MET A 31 59.14 -13.66 -9.87
C MET A 31 58.59 -12.99 -8.60
N GLY A 32 59.44 -12.24 -7.88
CA GLY A 32 59.02 -11.44 -6.73
C GLY A 32 57.95 -10.41 -7.10
N SER A 33 58.16 -9.65 -8.18
CA SER A 33 57.19 -8.65 -8.64
C SER A 33 55.89 -9.31 -9.11
N LEU A 34 55.96 -10.39 -9.89
CA LEU A 34 54.77 -11.13 -10.34
C LEU A 34 53.97 -11.71 -9.16
N SER A 35 54.66 -12.22 -8.12
CA SER A 35 54.00 -12.71 -6.90
C SER A 35 53.29 -11.58 -6.15
N THR A 36 53.92 -10.42 -5.98
CA THR A 36 53.25 -9.27 -5.34
C THR A 36 52.07 -8.76 -6.16
N TYR A 37 52.17 -8.81 -7.49
CA TYR A 37 51.07 -8.44 -8.39
C TYR A 37 49.88 -9.39 -8.26
N HIS A 38 50.12 -10.71 -8.27
CA HIS A 38 49.07 -11.71 -8.07
C HIS A 38 48.42 -11.59 -6.69
N LEU A 39 49.19 -11.37 -5.62
CA LEU A 39 48.64 -11.17 -4.28
C LEU A 39 47.75 -9.91 -4.22
N ASN A 40 48.19 -8.80 -4.80
CA ASN A 40 47.41 -7.57 -4.84
C ASN A 40 46.14 -7.72 -5.67
N LEU A 41 46.21 -8.40 -6.81
CA LEU A 41 45.05 -8.70 -7.65
C LEU A 41 44.06 -9.61 -6.93
N SER A 42 44.55 -10.66 -6.28
CA SER A 42 43.74 -11.61 -5.50
C SER A 42 43.05 -10.92 -4.32
N ASN A 43 43.77 -10.07 -3.59
CA ASN A 43 43.20 -9.31 -2.47
C ASN A 43 42.14 -8.31 -2.95
N ARG A 44 42.38 -7.62 -4.08
CA ARG A 44 41.38 -6.72 -4.67
C ARG A 44 40.13 -7.47 -5.14
N ALA A 45 40.28 -8.65 -5.73
CA ALA A 45 39.15 -9.48 -6.13
C ALA A 45 38.33 -9.94 -4.92
N ALA A 46 38.99 -10.43 -3.87
CA ALA A 46 38.32 -10.83 -2.63
C ALA A 46 37.62 -9.63 -1.94
N ASN A 47 38.28 -8.48 -1.85
CA ASN A 47 37.68 -7.26 -1.30
C ASN A 47 36.48 -6.78 -2.13
N ALA A 48 36.54 -6.90 -3.47
CA ALA A 48 35.42 -6.58 -4.34
C ALA A 48 34.22 -7.51 -4.11
N GLU A 49 34.46 -8.80 -3.89
CA GLU A 49 33.40 -9.76 -3.56
C GLU A 49 32.76 -9.44 -2.20
N HIS A 50 33.56 -9.11 -1.18
CA HIS A 50 33.04 -8.66 0.11
C HIS A 50 32.23 -7.37 0.01
N ALA A 51 32.72 -6.37 -0.72
CA ALA A 51 32.00 -5.13 -0.98
C ALA A 51 30.67 -5.38 -1.71
N ARG A 52 30.65 -6.28 -2.70
CA ARG A 52 29.42 -6.69 -3.38
C ARG A 52 28.45 -7.35 -2.42
N ASN A 53 28.88 -8.36 -1.66
CA ASN A 53 28.00 -9.06 -0.71
C ASN A 53 27.39 -8.12 0.34
N LEU A 54 28.13 -7.08 0.77
CA LEU A 54 27.59 -6.01 1.63
C LEU A 54 26.50 -5.21 0.91
N ALA A 55 26.72 -4.80 -0.34
CA ALA A 55 25.71 -4.10 -1.14
C ALA A 55 24.45 -4.95 -1.33
N GLU A 56 24.58 -6.24 -1.67
CA GLU A 56 23.45 -7.18 -1.86
C GLU A 56 22.65 -7.38 -0.56
N SER A 57 23.35 -7.49 0.57
CA SER A 57 22.71 -7.60 1.88
C SER A 57 21.88 -6.36 2.19
N MET A 58 22.43 -5.16 1.94
CA MET A 58 21.70 -3.92 2.18
C MET A 58 20.54 -3.70 1.22
N LEU A 59 20.68 -4.12 -0.04
CA LEU A 59 19.58 -4.11 -0.99
C LEU A 59 18.43 -4.99 -0.52
N SER A 60 18.75 -6.18 0.02
CA SER A 60 17.75 -7.11 0.55
C SER A 60 17.01 -6.53 1.76
N VAL A 61 17.74 -5.87 2.68
CA VAL A 61 17.12 -5.18 3.83
C VAL A 61 16.26 -4.00 3.36
N ALA A 62 16.71 -3.22 2.38
CA ALA A 62 15.93 -2.13 1.82
C ALA A 62 14.65 -2.62 1.17
N MET A 63 14.72 -3.70 0.39
CA MET A 63 13.54 -4.34 -0.21
C MET A 63 12.56 -4.82 0.86
N GLU A 64 13.04 -5.47 1.91
CA GLU A 64 12.18 -5.90 3.04
C GLU A 64 11.47 -4.70 3.70
N ARG A 65 12.20 -3.59 3.93
CA ARG A 65 11.63 -2.37 4.52
C ARG A 65 10.53 -1.78 3.63
N VAL A 66 10.79 -1.67 2.34
CA VAL A 66 9.85 -1.14 1.34
C VAL A 66 8.63 -2.06 1.18
N LEU A 67 8.81 -3.37 1.21
CA LEU A 67 7.68 -4.33 1.15
C LEU A 67 6.81 -4.30 2.42
N LYS A 68 7.42 -4.10 3.60
CA LYS A 68 6.69 -3.97 4.86
C LYS A 68 5.99 -2.62 5.00
N ASN A 69 6.62 -1.56 4.51
CA ASN A 69 6.10 -0.20 4.52
C ASN A 69 6.38 0.45 3.16
N GLN A 70 5.35 0.54 2.32
CA GLN A 70 5.49 1.12 0.97
C GLN A 70 5.77 2.63 0.99
N ASP A 71 5.61 3.31 2.13
CA ASP A 71 6.00 4.71 2.32
C ASP A 71 7.48 4.91 2.62
N TYR A 72 8.21 3.84 2.93
CA TYR A 72 9.60 3.93 3.30
C TYR A 72 10.44 4.59 2.20
N GLY A 73 11.11 5.69 2.50
CA GLY A 73 11.93 6.43 1.54
C GLY A 73 11.17 7.41 0.64
N THR A 74 9.85 7.57 0.81
CA THR A 74 9.07 8.57 0.05
C THR A 74 9.29 9.98 0.57
N THR A 75 9.44 10.13 1.88
CA THR A 75 9.70 11.42 2.56
C THR A 75 11.15 11.89 2.40
N ARG A 76 12.04 10.98 2.00
CA ARG A 76 13.49 11.21 1.87
C ARG A 76 14.12 11.67 3.19
N ASP A 77 13.65 11.10 4.30
CA ASP A 77 14.19 11.41 5.62
C ASP A 77 15.59 10.79 5.78
N PRO A 78 16.61 11.55 6.24
CA PRO A 78 17.92 10.99 6.59
C PRO A 78 17.86 9.79 7.55
N GLU A 79 16.88 9.74 8.46
CA GLU A 79 16.68 8.62 9.40
C GLU A 79 16.28 7.30 8.72
N GLU A 80 15.78 7.37 7.47
CA GLU A 80 15.50 6.20 6.63
C GLU A 80 16.74 5.68 5.90
N THR A 81 17.93 6.19 6.22
CA THR A 81 19.19 5.66 5.71
C THR A 81 19.55 4.35 6.41
N LEU A 82 19.72 3.29 5.65
CA LEU A 82 20.18 2.00 6.15
C LEU A 82 21.71 1.96 6.09
N GLU A 83 22.35 1.67 7.23
CA GLU A 83 23.79 1.42 7.33
C GLU A 83 24.04 0.10 8.08
N TYR A 84 24.96 -0.72 7.56
CA TYR A 84 25.43 -1.92 8.23
C TYR A 84 26.95 -2.01 8.19
N ARG A 85 27.57 -2.33 9.34
CA ARG A 85 29.01 -2.59 9.45
C ARG A 85 29.22 -4.03 9.90
N PRO A 86 29.94 -4.87 9.12
CA PRO A 86 30.15 -6.26 9.48
C PRO A 86 31.06 -6.37 10.72
N PRO A 87 30.68 -7.18 11.74
CA PRO A 87 31.52 -7.42 12.91
C PRO A 87 32.87 -8.03 12.52
N GLY A 88 33.96 -7.46 13.02
CA GLY A 88 35.32 -7.92 12.71
C GLY A 88 35.81 -7.59 11.30
N GLY A 89 35.06 -6.79 10.54
CA GLY A 89 35.51 -6.24 9.27
C GLY A 89 36.52 -5.09 9.44
N PRO A 90 37.16 -4.66 8.33
CA PRO A 90 37.91 -3.41 8.25
C PRO A 90 37.11 -2.19 8.76
N GLU A 91 37.80 -1.14 9.20
CA GLU A 91 37.17 0.09 9.71
C GLU A 91 36.26 0.77 8.67
N ASP A 92 36.61 0.66 7.40
CA ASP A 92 35.88 1.20 6.27
C ASP A 92 34.83 0.24 5.69
N ALA A 93 34.69 -0.96 6.25
CA ALA A 93 33.70 -1.92 5.79
C ALA A 93 32.29 -1.46 6.16
N VAL A 94 31.49 -1.11 5.16
CA VAL A 94 30.14 -0.59 5.36
C VAL A 94 29.25 -0.87 4.15
N GLY A 95 28.00 -1.28 4.40
CA GLY A 95 26.93 -1.30 3.42
C GLY A 95 25.95 -0.16 3.68
N ARG A 96 25.45 0.48 2.62
CA ARG A 96 24.55 1.65 2.71
C ARG A 96 23.45 1.63 1.64
N VAL A 97 22.26 2.09 2.02
CA VAL A 97 21.14 2.48 1.15
C VAL A 97 20.54 3.76 1.73
N THR A 98 20.24 4.75 0.89
CA THR A 98 19.56 5.99 1.31
C THR A 98 18.60 6.45 0.24
N PHE A 99 17.49 7.07 0.65
CA PHE A 99 16.55 7.78 -0.23
C PHE A 99 16.74 9.31 -0.14
N ASP A 100 17.48 9.77 0.87
CA ASP A 100 17.79 11.18 1.06
C ASP A 100 18.89 11.64 0.11
N LEU A 101 18.63 12.75 -0.60
CA LEU A 101 19.53 13.30 -1.61
C LEU A 101 20.76 13.94 -0.96
N ASP A 102 20.60 14.60 0.18
CA ASP A 102 21.70 15.31 0.85
C ASP A 102 22.67 14.31 1.49
N THR A 103 22.14 13.26 2.11
CA THR A 103 22.92 12.14 2.63
C THR A 103 23.66 11.44 1.50
N ALA A 104 22.99 11.12 0.39
CA ALA A 104 23.64 10.52 -0.77
C ALA A 104 24.81 11.38 -1.30
N ALA A 105 24.59 12.69 -1.46
CA ALA A 105 25.61 13.62 -1.91
C ALA A 105 26.79 13.74 -0.93
N SER A 106 26.52 13.83 0.37
CA SER A 106 27.56 13.96 1.41
C SER A 106 28.46 12.71 1.51
N LEU A 107 27.88 11.54 1.27
CA LEU A 107 28.58 10.26 1.32
C LEU A 107 29.18 9.85 -0.03
N GLY A 108 28.85 10.57 -1.11
CA GLY A 108 29.28 10.23 -2.47
C GLY A 108 28.71 8.90 -2.97
N ILE A 109 27.50 8.55 -2.56
CA ILE A 109 26.81 7.31 -2.93
C ILE A 109 25.54 7.61 -3.75
N PRO A 110 25.06 6.65 -4.55
CA PRO A 110 23.75 6.73 -5.19
C PRO A 110 22.60 6.82 -4.19
N TYR A 111 21.51 7.47 -4.59
CA TYR A 111 20.25 7.46 -3.86
C TYR A 111 19.26 6.45 -4.47
N SER A 112 18.34 5.97 -3.66
CA SER A 112 17.19 5.17 -4.06
C SER A 112 15.96 6.05 -4.27
N THR A 113 15.00 5.60 -5.08
CA THR A 113 13.76 6.33 -5.39
C THR A 113 12.57 5.40 -5.19
N ASN A 114 11.68 5.75 -4.25
CA ASN A 114 10.41 5.04 -4.08
C ASN A 114 9.32 5.75 -4.88
N ASN A 115 8.72 5.04 -5.84
CA ASN A 115 7.63 5.51 -6.71
C ASN A 115 6.40 4.59 -6.63
N LEU A 116 6.25 3.84 -5.52
CA LEU A 116 5.21 2.80 -5.38
C LEU A 116 3.79 3.38 -5.33
N LYS A 117 3.62 4.56 -4.72
CA LYS A 117 2.32 5.23 -4.60
C LYS A 117 1.95 6.10 -5.81
N LEU A 118 2.90 6.36 -6.71
CA LEU A 118 2.66 7.21 -7.89
C LEU A 118 2.34 6.36 -9.11
N GLU A 119 1.45 6.85 -9.97
CA GLU A 119 1.07 6.18 -11.22
C GLU A 119 1.98 6.60 -12.39
N GLY A 120 2.46 7.84 -12.37
CA GLY A 120 3.45 8.34 -13.32
C GLY A 120 4.86 7.81 -13.06
N SER A 121 5.69 7.82 -14.10
CA SER A 121 7.11 7.50 -13.94
C SER A 121 7.88 8.67 -13.33
N THR A 122 8.79 8.37 -12.41
CA THR A 122 9.71 9.34 -11.80
C THR A 122 11.15 9.06 -12.23
N GLU A 123 11.98 10.09 -12.26
CA GLU A 123 13.42 9.96 -12.52
C GLU A 123 14.15 9.53 -11.23
N GLY A 124 14.81 8.38 -11.30
CA GLY A 124 15.68 7.82 -10.27
C GLY A 124 17.13 8.26 -10.43
N TRP A 125 18.03 7.64 -9.66
CA TRP A 125 19.44 7.99 -9.71
C TRP A 125 20.04 7.72 -11.10
N ASN A 126 20.91 8.62 -11.55
CA ASN A 126 21.58 8.56 -12.86
C ASN A 126 20.62 8.55 -14.08
N GLY A 127 19.45 9.20 -13.95
CA GLY A 127 18.46 9.30 -15.03
C GLY A 127 17.68 8.01 -15.29
N GLN A 128 17.75 7.05 -14.36
CA GLN A 128 17.00 5.80 -14.46
C GLN A 128 15.49 6.08 -14.39
N VAL A 129 14.71 5.67 -15.39
CA VAL A 129 13.25 5.81 -15.34
C VAL A 129 12.69 4.77 -14.37
N VAL A 130 11.96 5.24 -13.35
CA VAL A 130 11.26 4.42 -12.36
C VAL A 130 9.77 4.46 -12.70
N PRO A 131 9.16 3.36 -13.20
CA PRO A 131 7.74 3.31 -13.50
C PRO A 131 6.86 3.56 -12.27
N GLY A 132 5.58 3.88 -12.49
CA GLY A 132 4.59 3.86 -11.42
C GLY A 132 4.46 2.49 -10.78
N ALA A 133 4.08 2.44 -9.50
CA ALA A 133 4.05 1.20 -8.70
C ALA A 133 5.40 0.45 -8.66
N ALA A 134 6.51 1.18 -8.76
CA ALA A 134 7.86 0.62 -8.63
C ALA A 134 8.75 1.43 -7.67
N ALA A 135 9.81 0.81 -7.18
CA ALA A 135 10.90 1.47 -6.47
C ALA A 135 12.24 1.12 -7.12
N HIS A 136 13.09 2.10 -7.33
CA HIS A 136 14.50 1.92 -7.71
C HIS A 136 15.35 1.93 -6.46
N LEU A 137 15.91 0.78 -6.11
CA LEU A 137 16.76 0.62 -4.94
C LEU A 137 18.21 0.50 -5.40
N VAL A 138 19.09 1.29 -4.80
CA VAL A 138 20.53 1.29 -5.08
C VAL A 138 21.29 1.15 -3.77
N ALA A 139 22.06 0.08 -3.65
CA ALA A 139 22.88 -0.22 -2.49
C ALA A 139 24.36 -0.07 -2.82
N THR A 140 25.12 0.47 -1.87
CA THR A 140 26.57 0.63 -1.97
C THR A 140 27.25 -0.15 -0.86
N GLY A 141 28.22 -0.99 -1.21
CA GLY A 141 29.09 -1.68 -0.26
C GLY A 141 30.53 -1.23 -0.42
N VAL A 142 31.21 -1.00 0.69
CA VAL A 142 32.62 -0.63 0.76
C VAL A 142 33.35 -1.67 1.61
N TYR A 143 34.52 -2.12 1.15
CA TYR A 143 35.38 -3.04 1.89
C TYR A 143 36.86 -2.82 1.52
N ASN A 144 37.70 -2.40 2.48
CA ASN A 144 39.13 -2.15 2.25
C ASN A 144 39.42 -1.28 1.02
N GLY A 145 38.73 -0.15 0.89
CA GLY A 145 38.86 0.85 -0.16
C GLY A 145 38.26 0.44 -1.50
N VAL A 146 37.62 -0.73 -1.59
CA VAL A 146 36.87 -1.17 -2.77
C VAL A 146 35.40 -0.87 -2.58
N THR A 147 34.80 -0.16 -3.54
CA THR A 147 33.37 0.16 -3.56
C THR A 147 32.68 -0.65 -4.64
N ARG A 148 31.51 -1.22 -4.33
CA ARG A 148 30.60 -1.88 -5.26
C ARG A 148 29.19 -1.37 -5.09
N GLN A 149 28.47 -1.27 -6.21
CA GLN A 149 27.09 -0.81 -6.25
C GLN A 149 26.23 -1.87 -6.91
N VAL A 150 25.06 -2.09 -6.35
CA VAL A 150 24.05 -3.00 -6.85
C VAL A 150 22.73 -2.26 -6.91
N GLU A 151 22.05 -2.32 -8.04
CA GLU A 151 20.73 -1.72 -8.20
C GLU A 151 19.67 -2.75 -8.59
N CYS A 152 18.44 -2.49 -8.14
CA CYS A 152 17.25 -3.18 -8.62
C CYS A 152 16.06 -2.25 -8.80
N ILE A 153 15.19 -2.59 -9.75
CA ILE A 153 13.83 -2.04 -9.83
C ILE A 153 12.88 -3.08 -9.25
N LEU A 154 12.29 -2.74 -8.12
CA LEU A 154 11.26 -3.50 -7.43
C LEU A 154 9.89 -3.05 -7.94
N TYR A 155 9.17 -3.92 -8.64
CA TYR A 155 7.79 -3.66 -9.05
C TYR A 155 6.82 -4.42 -8.16
N ILE A 156 5.90 -3.72 -7.50
CA ILE A 156 4.84 -4.32 -6.69
C ILE A 156 3.54 -4.27 -7.49
N PRO A 157 3.08 -5.39 -8.09
CA PRO A 157 1.82 -5.39 -8.80
C PRO A 157 0.68 -5.23 -7.80
N ARG A 158 -0.27 -4.36 -8.17
CA ARG A 158 -1.58 -4.29 -7.50
C ARG A 158 -2.32 -5.62 -7.73
N TYR A 159 -3.28 -5.91 -6.86
CA TYR A 159 -4.07 -7.13 -6.98
C TYR A 159 -4.74 -7.18 -8.37
N PRO A 160 -4.49 -8.20 -9.21
CA PRO A 160 -4.71 -8.08 -10.65
C PRO A 160 -6.14 -8.39 -11.09
N TYR A 161 -7.02 -8.84 -10.18
CA TYR A 161 -8.33 -9.32 -10.54
C TYR A 161 -9.44 -8.37 -10.09
N VAL A 162 -10.41 -8.13 -10.98
CA VAL A 162 -11.66 -7.44 -10.63
C VAL A 162 -12.49 -8.36 -9.72
N ILE A 163 -12.55 -9.64 -10.13
CA ILE A 163 -13.31 -10.70 -9.49
C ILE A 163 -12.37 -11.84 -9.12
N SER A 164 -12.43 -12.28 -7.87
CA SER A 164 -11.77 -13.50 -7.41
C SER A 164 -12.69 -14.31 -6.52
N THR A 165 -12.85 -15.60 -6.83
CA THR A 165 -13.59 -16.51 -5.95
C THR A 165 -12.90 -17.86 -5.76
N SER A 166 -12.92 -18.38 -4.53
CA SER A 166 -12.46 -19.74 -4.24
C SER A 166 -13.39 -20.80 -4.79
N GLY A 167 -14.66 -20.47 -5.02
CA GLY A 167 -15.66 -21.39 -5.54
C GLY A 167 -16.30 -20.89 -6.83
N ARG A 168 -17.56 -21.28 -7.05
CA ARG A 168 -18.21 -21.16 -8.36
C ARG A 168 -18.50 -19.70 -8.69
N PHE A 169 -18.20 -19.30 -9.92
CA PHE A 169 -18.65 -18.02 -10.46
C PHE A 169 -19.75 -18.24 -11.49
N GLU A 170 -20.84 -17.50 -11.38
CA GLU A 170 -21.94 -17.52 -12.33
C GLU A 170 -22.41 -16.11 -12.64
N SER A 171 -22.49 -15.78 -13.93
CA SER A 171 -23.23 -14.62 -14.40
C SER A 171 -24.48 -15.06 -15.13
N SER A 172 -25.64 -14.49 -14.77
CA SER A 172 -26.89 -14.71 -15.50
C SER A 172 -27.02 -13.85 -16.77
N GLY A 173 -26.07 -12.95 -17.01
CA GLY A 173 -25.97 -12.09 -18.18
C GLY A 173 -25.99 -10.59 -17.89
N GLY A 174 -25.76 -9.78 -18.93
CA GLY A 174 -25.65 -8.32 -18.83
C GLY A 174 -24.41 -7.84 -18.07
N LEU A 175 -23.35 -8.66 -18.08
CA LEU A 175 -22.13 -8.47 -17.31
C LEU A 175 -21.06 -7.72 -18.11
N LEU A 176 -20.52 -6.64 -17.56
CA LEU A 176 -19.26 -6.05 -18.05
C LEU A 176 -18.17 -6.24 -16.99
N VAL A 177 -17.00 -6.72 -17.39
CA VAL A 177 -15.79 -6.76 -16.54
C VAL A 177 -14.64 -6.08 -17.27
N ALA A 178 -14.21 -4.94 -16.74
CA ALA A 178 -13.16 -4.13 -17.34
C ALA A 178 -12.23 -3.50 -16.30
N GLY A 179 -11.19 -2.81 -16.75
CA GLY A 179 -10.37 -1.92 -15.94
C GLY A 179 -10.36 -0.51 -16.50
N VAL A 180 -9.96 0.47 -15.69
CA VAL A 180 -9.62 1.83 -16.12
C VAL A 180 -8.32 2.26 -15.43
N SER A 181 -7.70 3.34 -15.91
CA SER A 181 -6.43 3.81 -15.34
C SER A 181 -6.66 4.48 -14.00
N GLU A 182 -7.62 5.41 -13.96
CA GLU A 182 -7.92 6.24 -12.79
C GLU A 182 -9.42 6.33 -12.53
N LEU A 183 -9.79 6.69 -11.30
CA LEU A 183 -11.20 6.83 -10.94
C LEU A 183 -11.91 7.94 -11.73
N ASP A 184 -11.18 9.00 -12.10
CA ASP A 184 -11.73 10.15 -12.84
C ASP A 184 -12.21 9.77 -14.25
N ASP A 185 -11.69 8.69 -14.83
CA ASP A 185 -12.19 8.10 -16.09
C ASP A 185 -13.68 7.71 -15.98
N LEU A 186 -14.15 7.46 -14.75
CA LEU A 186 -15.52 7.05 -14.46
C LEU A 186 -16.43 8.22 -14.08
N ALA A 187 -16.02 9.49 -14.22
CA ALA A 187 -16.82 10.65 -13.79
C ALA A 187 -18.25 10.68 -14.36
N GLY A 188 -18.47 10.10 -15.54
CA GLY A 188 -19.80 9.95 -16.17
C GLY A 188 -20.54 8.65 -15.84
N GLY A 189 -20.00 7.83 -14.93
CA GLY A 189 -20.38 6.43 -14.69
C GLY A 189 -19.68 5.47 -15.66
N VAL A 190 -19.70 4.18 -15.32
CA VAL A 190 -19.15 3.09 -16.16
C VAL A 190 -19.61 3.14 -17.64
N PRO A 191 -20.89 3.43 -17.95
CA PRO A 191 -21.41 3.42 -19.32
C PRO A 191 -20.91 4.59 -20.18
N ALA A 192 -20.35 5.64 -19.55
CA ALA A 192 -19.82 6.80 -20.25
C ALA A 192 -18.36 6.61 -20.68
N VAL A 193 -17.69 5.56 -20.20
CA VAL A 193 -16.31 5.26 -20.60
C VAL A 193 -16.29 4.83 -22.06
N ASN A 194 -15.41 5.43 -22.85
CA ASN A 194 -15.20 5.03 -24.22
C ASN A 194 -14.58 3.61 -24.24
N PRO A 195 -15.13 2.66 -25.02
CA PRO A 195 -14.63 1.29 -25.06
C PRO A 195 -13.14 1.16 -25.40
N GLU A 196 -12.57 2.09 -26.17
CA GLU A 196 -11.14 2.10 -26.51
C GLU A 196 -10.23 2.44 -25.33
N ASP A 197 -10.78 3.09 -24.30
CA ASP A 197 -10.06 3.50 -23.09
C ASP A 197 -10.16 2.45 -21.97
N LEU A 198 -10.92 1.36 -22.20
CA LEU A 198 -11.01 0.25 -21.26
C LEU A 198 -9.71 -0.56 -21.21
N LEU A 199 -9.19 -0.73 -20.00
CA LEU A 199 -8.09 -1.62 -19.70
C LEU A 199 -8.60 -3.05 -19.44
N PRO A 200 -7.70 -4.06 -19.45
CA PRO A 200 -8.06 -5.43 -19.10
C PRO A 200 -8.65 -5.56 -17.69
N GLY A 201 -9.84 -6.15 -17.59
CA GLY A 201 -10.45 -6.61 -16.35
C GLY A 201 -10.41 -8.14 -16.26
N HIS A 202 -9.72 -8.67 -15.25
CA HIS A 202 -9.51 -10.11 -15.10
C HIS A 202 -10.50 -10.77 -14.13
N ILE A 203 -10.90 -12.01 -14.44
CA ILE A 203 -11.76 -12.87 -13.61
C ILE A 203 -11.00 -14.14 -13.25
N VAL A 204 -11.07 -14.55 -11.97
CA VAL A 204 -10.54 -15.84 -11.53
C VAL A 204 -11.50 -16.61 -10.62
N SER A 205 -11.60 -17.92 -10.85
CA SER A 205 -12.32 -18.88 -10.00
C SER A 205 -11.48 -20.11 -9.71
N ASN A 206 -11.37 -20.50 -8.43
CA ASN A 206 -10.73 -21.75 -8.03
C ASN A 206 -11.70 -22.94 -7.92
N ALA A 207 -12.97 -22.78 -8.32
CA ALA A 207 -13.87 -23.92 -8.41
C ALA A 207 -13.34 -24.96 -9.39
N THR A 208 -13.68 -26.22 -9.11
CA THR A 208 -13.40 -27.35 -9.99
C THR A 208 -14.70 -27.90 -10.57
N GLY A 209 -14.62 -28.69 -11.63
CA GLY A 209 -15.78 -29.29 -12.28
C GLY A 209 -16.24 -28.55 -13.54
N ALA A 210 -17.33 -29.03 -14.14
CA ALA A 210 -17.79 -28.62 -15.48
C ALA A 210 -18.44 -27.23 -15.54
N GLN A 211 -18.89 -26.70 -14.39
CA GLN A 211 -19.55 -25.39 -14.31
C GLN A 211 -18.86 -24.54 -13.23
N ALA A 212 -17.53 -24.56 -13.22
CA ALA A 212 -16.74 -23.81 -12.25
C ALA A 212 -16.86 -22.30 -12.47
N LEU A 213 -16.90 -21.87 -13.73
CA LEU A 213 -17.13 -20.49 -14.14
C LEU A 213 -18.11 -20.46 -15.31
N VAL A 214 -19.26 -19.80 -15.13
CA VAL A 214 -20.32 -19.68 -16.14
C VAL A 214 -20.53 -18.21 -16.48
N LEU A 215 -20.39 -17.86 -17.76
CA LEU A 215 -20.69 -16.54 -18.29
C LEU A 215 -21.97 -16.59 -19.13
N GLY A 216 -23.01 -15.92 -18.66
CA GLY A 216 -24.28 -15.81 -19.35
C GLY A 216 -24.25 -14.92 -20.60
N PRO A 217 -25.41 -14.74 -21.27
CA PRO A 217 -25.53 -13.89 -22.45
C PRO A 217 -25.21 -12.42 -22.14
N ASP A 218 -24.88 -11.64 -23.17
CA ASP A 218 -24.53 -10.22 -23.06
C ASP A 218 -23.44 -9.96 -22.01
N THR A 219 -22.40 -10.81 -22.01
CA THR A 219 -21.25 -10.69 -21.13
C THR A 219 -20.04 -10.20 -21.91
N GLU A 220 -19.38 -9.15 -21.45
CA GLU A 220 -18.12 -8.65 -21.98
C GLU A 220 -17.03 -8.66 -20.90
N VAL A 221 -15.90 -9.28 -21.19
CA VAL A 221 -14.72 -9.30 -20.33
C VAL A 221 -13.52 -8.79 -21.13
N THR A 222 -12.93 -7.67 -20.72
CA THR A 222 -11.82 -7.05 -21.47
C THR A 222 -10.46 -7.69 -21.18
N GLY A 223 -10.35 -8.52 -20.14
CA GLY A 223 -9.13 -9.24 -19.77
C GLY A 223 -9.27 -10.76 -19.79
N ASP A 224 -8.29 -11.42 -19.17
CA ASP A 224 -8.22 -12.88 -19.00
C ASP A 224 -9.33 -13.43 -18.09
N VAL A 225 -9.81 -14.62 -18.44
CA VAL A 225 -10.75 -15.42 -17.64
C VAL A 225 -10.09 -16.74 -17.30
N GLN A 226 -9.86 -16.99 -16.00
CA GLN A 226 -9.16 -18.18 -15.51
C GLN A 226 -10.04 -18.99 -14.56
N SER A 227 -10.02 -20.32 -14.71
CA SER A 227 -10.66 -21.24 -13.76
C SER A 227 -9.83 -22.50 -13.51
N SER A 228 -9.89 -23.02 -12.28
CA SER A 228 -9.38 -24.38 -11.95
C SER A 228 -10.26 -25.51 -12.52
N GLY A 229 -11.46 -25.19 -12.99
CA GLY A 229 -12.37 -26.10 -13.67
C GLY A 229 -12.64 -25.68 -15.11
N ASP A 230 -13.77 -26.13 -15.65
CA ASP A 230 -14.23 -25.74 -16.97
C ASP A 230 -14.89 -24.35 -16.94
N ILE A 231 -14.82 -23.65 -18.07
CA ILE A 231 -15.41 -22.34 -18.30
C ILE A 231 -16.50 -22.49 -19.36
N GLU A 232 -17.75 -22.23 -18.97
CA GLU A 232 -18.92 -22.23 -19.85
C GLU A 232 -19.27 -20.79 -20.24
N THR A 233 -19.50 -20.56 -21.53
CA THR A 233 -19.84 -19.24 -22.08
C THR A 233 -21.08 -19.37 -22.95
N ASP A 234 -21.97 -18.39 -22.90
CA ASP A 234 -23.08 -18.32 -23.84
C ASP A 234 -22.56 -18.16 -25.28
N PRO A 235 -22.98 -19.01 -26.23
CA PRO A 235 -22.45 -19.03 -27.59
C PRO A 235 -22.88 -17.82 -28.44
N THR A 236 -23.83 -17.01 -27.97
CA THR A 236 -24.47 -15.95 -28.76
C THR A 236 -24.25 -14.54 -28.22
N GLY A 237 -23.73 -14.39 -27.00
CA GLY A 237 -23.60 -13.06 -26.37
C GLY A 237 -22.40 -12.89 -25.43
N THR A 238 -21.46 -13.83 -25.33
CA THR A 238 -20.25 -13.67 -24.51
C THR A 238 -19.04 -13.26 -25.37
N GLN A 239 -18.40 -12.15 -25.01
CA GLN A 239 -17.15 -11.65 -25.59
C GLN A 239 -16.06 -11.61 -24.51
N ILE A 240 -14.93 -12.26 -24.78
CA ILE A 240 -13.74 -12.23 -23.93
C ILE A 240 -12.58 -11.74 -24.81
N LEU A 241 -11.99 -10.61 -24.44
CA LEU A 241 -10.89 -10.00 -25.20
C LEU A 241 -9.51 -10.54 -24.80
N GLY A 242 -9.38 -11.05 -23.57
CA GLY A 242 -8.17 -11.70 -23.07
C GLY A 242 -8.12 -13.21 -23.30
N GLU A 243 -7.25 -13.89 -22.57
CA GLU A 243 -7.07 -15.34 -22.66
C GLU A 243 -8.08 -16.10 -21.79
N ILE A 244 -8.59 -17.23 -22.32
CA ILE A 244 -9.42 -18.18 -21.57
C ILE A 244 -8.54 -19.33 -21.08
N ARG A 245 -8.38 -19.47 -19.77
CA ARG A 245 -7.57 -20.52 -19.14
C ARG A 245 -8.44 -21.47 -18.31
N LYS A 246 -8.82 -22.59 -18.91
CA LYS A 246 -9.54 -23.70 -18.26
C LYS A 246 -8.56 -24.65 -17.58
N PHE A 247 -8.98 -25.28 -16.49
CA PHE A 247 -8.18 -26.26 -15.74
C PHE A 247 -6.80 -25.73 -15.33
N ALA A 248 -6.72 -24.43 -15.04
CA ALA A 248 -5.49 -23.79 -14.60
C ALA A 248 -5.14 -24.20 -13.16
N GLU A 249 -3.90 -23.95 -12.76
CA GLU A 249 -3.55 -24.04 -11.34
C GLU A 249 -4.39 -23.04 -10.52
N PRO A 250 -4.79 -23.40 -9.29
CA PRO A 250 -5.53 -22.49 -8.41
C PRO A 250 -4.75 -21.19 -8.19
N ALA A 251 -5.41 -20.06 -8.42
CA ALA A 251 -4.83 -18.75 -8.15
C ALA A 251 -4.79 -18.49 -6.64
N GLN A 252 -3.88 -17.63 -6.21
CA GLN A 252 -3.83 -17.20 -4.82
C GLN A 252 -4.88 -16.13 -4.56
N ILE A 253 -5.84 -16.48 -3.70
CA ILE A 253 -6.90 -15.57 -3.29
C ILE A 253 -6.66 -15.19 -1.81
N PRO A 254 -6.62 -13.88 -1.48
CA PRO A 254 -6.43 -13.37 -0.13
C PRO A 254 -7.46 -13.93 0.84
N ARG A 255 -7.05 -14.26 2.06
CA ARG A 255 -7.96 -14.64 3.15
C ARG A 255 -7.84 -13.63 4.29
N LEU A 256 -8.90 -12.87 4.50
CA LEU A 256 -9.00 -11.84 5.53
C LEU A 256 -9.85 -12.37 6.69
N LYS A 257 -9.31 -12.22 7.91
CA LYS A 257 -10.02 -12.63 9.13
C LYS A 257 -10.64 -11.40 9.78
N VAL A 258 -11.95 -11.21 9.60
CA VAL A 258 -12.68 -10.01 10.04
C VAL A 258 -12.52 -9.76 11.55
N SER A 259 -12.50 -10.82 12.36
CA SER A 259 -12.32 -10.72 13.82
C SER A 259 -11.00 -10.07 14.26
N ASP A 260 -9.97 -10.10 13.40
CA ASP A 260 -8.68 -9.50 13.71
C ASP A 260 -8.76 -7.96 13.72
N TYR A 261 -9.88 -7.41 13.26
CA TYR A 261 -10.17 -6.00 13.19
C TYR A 261 -11.24 -5.53 14.19
N ASP A 262 -11.64 -6.35 15.18
CA ASP A 262 -12.61 -5.92 16.21
C ASP A 262 -12.02 -4.76 17.04
N PRO A 263 -12.58 -3.54 16.95
CA PRO A 263 -12.01 -2.38 17.64
C PRO A 263 -12.11 -2.51 19.16
N GLN A 264 -13.05 -3.31 19.68
CA GLN A 264 -13.16 -3.58 21.11
C GLN A 264 -12.04 -4.53 21.58
N ALA A 265 -11.76 -5.59 20.81
CA ALA A 265 -10.68 -6.54 21.14
C ALA A 265 -9.30 -5.88 21.01
N LEU A 266 -9.14 -4.98 20.05
CA LEU A 266 -7.92 -4.20 19.82
C LEU A 266 -7.77 -3.02 20.81
N GLY A 267 -8.76 -2.74 21.64
CA GLY A 267 -8.71 -1.64 22.60
C GLY A 267 -8.64 -0.25 21.95
N LYS A 268 -9.30 -0.07 20.79
CA LYS A 268 -9.24 1.17 20.01
C LYS A 268 -9.78 2.36 20.82
N PRO A 269 -9.02 3.45 20.95
CA PRO A 269 -9.47 4.64 21.66
C PRO A 269 -10.61 5.32 20.88
N GLY A 270 -11.57 5.93 21.60
CA GLY A 270 -12.70 6.62 20.98
C GLY A 270 -13.77 5.69 20.38
N LEU A 271 -13.72 4.39 20.68
CA LEU A 271 -14.71 3.42 20.26
C LEU A 271 -16.12 3.79 20.74
N GLN A 272 -17.01 4.02 19.78
CA GLN A 272 -18.44 4.16 20.02
C GLN A 272 -19.11 2.78 19.98
N VAL A 273 -19.74 2.36 21.07
CA VAL A 273 -20.57 1.14 21.10
C VAL A 273 -22.03 1.52 20.94
N LEU A 274 -22.68 0.96 19.93
CA LEU A 274 -24.09 1.20 19.62
C LEU A 274 -24.99 0.23 20.39
N ASP A 275 -26.07 0.75 20.97
CA ASP A 275 -27.03 -0.02 21.77
C ASP A 275 -28.35 -0.31 21.04
N GLN A 276 -28.58 0.33 19.89
CA GLN A 276 -29.84 0.23 19.16
C GLN A 276 -29.68 -0.64 17.90
N PRO A 277 -30.52 -1.68 17.73
CA PRO A 277 -30.41 -2.60 16.60
C PRO A 277 -30.99 -2.04 15.29
N LEU A 278 -31.69 -0.91 15.34
CA LEU A 278 -32.27 -0.23 14.17
C LEU A 278 -31.92 1.25 14.23
N LEU A 279 -31.33 1.76 13.16
CA LEU A 279 -30.96 3.17 13.01
C LEU A 279 -31.53 3.73 11.71
N GLU A 280 -32.00 4.98 11.76
CA GLU A 280 -32.51 5.70 10.59
C GLU A 280 -31.46 6.74 10.14
N ALA A 281 -31.01 6.62 8.89
CA ALA A 281 -30.04 7.47 8.22
C ALA A 281 -28.82 7.83 9.09
N PRO A 282 -28.14 6.85 9.75
CA PRO A 282 -27.00 7.15 10.60
C PRO A 282 -25.82 7.69 9.78
N ALA A 283 -25.10 8.63 10.39
CA ALA A 283 -23.78 9.05 9.98
C ALA A 283 -22.78 8.66 11.08
N PHE A 284 -21.71 7.98 10.69
CA PHE A 284 -20.65 7.53 11.59
C PHE A 284 -19.31 8.18 11.24
N GLU A 285 -18.47 8.35 12.26
CA GLU A 285 -17.09 8.80 12.20
C GLU A 285 -16.25 7.95 13.17
N GLY A 286 -14.97 7.73 12.85
CA GLY A 286 -14.05 6.99 13.73
C GLY A 286 -14.45 5.52 13.95
N TRP A 287 -14.10 4.96 15.12
CA TRP A 287 -14.36 3.55 15.44
C TRP A 287 -15.75 3.37 16.02
N VAL A 288 -16.59 2.59 15.35
CA VAL A 288 -17.97 2.29 15.78
C VAL A 288 -18.16 0.77 15.85
N ARG A 289 -18.85 0.28 16.87
CA ARG A 289 -19.15 -1.15 17.02
C ARG A 289 -20.59 -1.38 17.45
N HIS A 290 -21.25 -2.34 16.81
CA HIS A 290 -22.51 -2.90 17.28
C HIS A 290 -22.31 -4.36 17.75
N PRO A 291 -22.72 -4.72 18.97
CA PRO A 291 -22.41 -6.03 19.57
C PRO A 291 -23.27 -7.19 19.04
N SER A 292 -24.24 -6.92 18.18
CA SER A 292 -25.11 -7.90 17.53
C SER A 292 -25.46 -7.45 16.11
N SER A 293 -26.48 -8.05 15.48
CA SER A 293 -26.98 -7.57 14.18
C SER A 293 -27.51 -6.13 14.24
N LEU A 294 -27.32 -5.39 13.15
CA LEU A 294 -27.68 -3.98 12.98
C LEU A 294 -28.48 -3.79 11.68
N GLN A 295 -29.59 -3.07 11.79
CA GLN A 295 -30.40 -2.64 10.66
C GLN A 295 -30.30 -1.13 10.48
N VAL A 296 -30.15 -0.69 9.24
CA VAL A 296 -30.07 0.71 8.85
C VAL A 296 -31.10 1.00 7.76
N THR A 297 -31.92 2.02 8.01
CA THR A 297 -32.93 2.49 7.04
C THR A 297 -32.68 3.91 6.60
N GLY A 298 -32.85 4.23 5.32
CA GLY A 298 -32.66 5.59 4.80
C GLY A 298 -31.20 5.94 4.47
N GLY A 299 -30.35 4.93 4.31
CA GLY A 299 -28.95 5.03 3.91
C GLY A 299 -27.98 5.07 5.08
N LEU A 300 -26.72 4.72 4.82
CA LEU A 300 -25.62 4.77 5.78
C LEU A 300 -24.54 5.73 5.28
N THR A 301 -24.16 6.71 6.10
CA THR A 301 -23.06 7.64 5.78
C THR A 301 -21.84 7.32 6.64
N LEU A 302 -20.68 7.14 6.00
CA LEU A 302 -19.38 6.96 6.65
C LEU A 302 -18.49 8.17 6.35
N ASP A 303 -17.91 8.76 7.39
CA ASP A 303 -16.92 9.83 7.26
C ASP A 303 -15.64 9.45 8.02
N GLY A 304 -14.75 8.75 7.32
CA GLY A 304 -13.56 8.14 7.92
C GLY A 304 -13.91 7.14 9.03
N ALA A 305 -15.07 6.49 8.92
CA ALA A 305 -15.58 5.57 9.95
C ALA A 305 -15.21 4.12 9.67
N VAL A 306 -14.95 3.36 10.73
CA VAL A 306 -14.85 1.91 10.70
C VAL A 306 -15.97 1.35 11.58
N LEU A 307 -17.00 0.80 10.95
CA LEU A 307 -18.14 0.17 11.60
C LEU A 307 -17.92 -1.34 11.70
N TYR A 308 -17.81 -1.84 12.92
CA TYR A 308 -17.77 -3.26 13.24
C TYR A 308 -19.12 -3.78 13.71
N VAL A 309 -19.61 -4.88 13.14
CA VAL A 309 -20.89 -5.51 13.50
C VAL A 309 -20.65 -6.97 13.80
N ALA A 310 -20.83 -7.39 15.06
CA ALA A 310 -20.64 -8.77 15.50
C ALA A 310 -21.78 -9.74 15.07
N GLY A 311 -22.63 -9.32 14.14
CA GLY A 311 -23.77 -10.07 13.63
C GLY A 311 -24.05 -9.68 12.18
N ASN A 312 -25.31 -9.70 11.77
CA ASN A 312 -25.68 -9.32 10.40
C ASN A 312 -25.83 -7.80 10.25
N LEU A 313 -25.52 -7.26 9.08
CA LEU A 313 -25.72 -5.87 8.71
C LEU A 313 -26.71 -5.77 7.55
N ASP A 314 -27.86 -5.14 7.77
CA ASP A 314 -28.84 -4.86 6.71
C ASP A 314 -28.98 -3.35 6.51
N VAL A 315 -28.57 -2.83 5.35
CA VAL A 315 -28.66 -1.41 5.00
C VAL A 315 -29.65 -1.22 3.85
N THR A 316 -30.61 -0.33 4.02
CA THR A 316 -31.52 0.11 2.97
C THR A 316 -31.33 1.60 2.68
N GLY A 317 -31.23 1.97 1.41
CA GLY A 317 -30.93 3.34 0.96
C GLY A 317 -29.46 3.58 0.56
N GLY A 318 -28.67 2.51 0.42
CA GLY A 318 -27.26 2.56 0.01
C GLY A 318 -26.28 3.00 1.11
N VAL A 319 -24.98 2.96 0.77
CA VAL A 319 -23.87 3.44 1.62
C VAL A 319 -23.16 4.58 0.91
N LYS A 320 -22.77 5.63 1.63
CA LYS A 320 -22.09 6.82 1.08
C LYS A 320 -20.92 7.25 1.96
N GLY A 321 -20.00 8.01 1.36
CA GLY A 321 -18.81 8.55 2.01
C GLY A 321 -17.64 7.56 2.03
N THR A 322 -16.70 7.80 2.94
CA THR A 322 -15.45 7.03 3.04
C THR A 322 -15.40 6.26 4.36
N GLY A 323 -15.16 4.95 4.33
CA GLY A 323 -15.03 4.15 5.54
C GLY A 323 -14.97 2.64 5.33
N ALA A 324 -14.97 1.89 6.42
CA ALA A 324 -14.99 0.43 6.40
C ALA A 324 -16.22 -0.14 7.13
N LEU A 325 -16.75 -1.24 6.59
CA LEU A 325 -17.79 -2.08 7.17
C LEU A 325 -17.17 -3.45 7.44
N LEU A 326 -17.14 -3.87 8.70
CA LEU A 326 -16.55 -5.12 9.17
C LEU A 326 -17.65 -5.93 9.84
N VAL A 327 -18.05 -7.05 9.25
CA VAL A 327 -19.26 -7.77 9.63
C VAL A 327 -18.96 -9.25 9.88
N GLU A 328 -19.28 -9.76 11.07
CA GLU A 328 -19.09 -11.19 11.41
C GLU A 328 -20.22 -12.10 10.89
N GLY A 329 -21.35 -11.52 10.50
CA GLY A 329 -22.48 -12.22 9.89
C GLY A 329 -22.65 -11.88 8.42
N ASN A 330 -23.89 -11.97 7.94
CA ASN A 330 -24.25 -11.62 6.55
C ASN A 330 -24.39 -10.10 6.39
N THR A 331 -24.11 -9.59 5.18
CA THR A 331 -24.31 -8.19 4.83
C THR A 331 -25.25 -8.03 3.64
N THR A 332 -26.34 -7.29 3.83
CA THR A 332 -27.24 -6.89 2.75
C THR A 332 -27.18 -5.38 2.59
N ILE A 333 -26.85 -4.88 1.39
CA ILE A 333 -26.96 -3.46 1.04
C ILE A 333 -27.92 -3.36 -0.13
N ALA A 334 -29.06 -2.71 0.12
CA ALA A 334 -30.10 -2.49 -0.87
C ALA A 334 -30.29 -0.99 -1.14
N GLY A 335 -30.52 -0.66 -2.41
CA GLY A 335 -30.71 0.70 -2.90
C GLY A 335 -29.42 1.31 -3.43
N GLY A 336 -29.56 2.16 -4.44
CA GLY A 336 -28.42 2.81 -5.09
C GLY A 336 -27.75 3.87 -4.22
N ALA A 337 -26.41 3.85 -4.17
CA ALA A 337 -25.64 5.03 -3.82
C ALA A 337 -25.46 5.91 -5.06
N SER A 338 -25.41 7.23 -4.85
CA SER A 338 -25.02 8.17 -5.91
C SER A 338 -23.54 7.99 -6.23
N PHE A 339 -23.18 7.90 -7.50
CA PHE A 339 -21.78 7.93 -7.93
C PHE A 339 -21.16 9.28 -7.58
N THR A 340 -20.19 9.28 -6.67
CA THR A 340 -19.33 10.41 -6.36
C THR A 340 -17.94 9.85 -6.09
N THR A 341 -16.90 10.45 -6.67
CA THR A 341 -15.51 9.98 -6.57
C THR A 341 -15.02 9.85 -5.12
N ASP A 342 -15.61 10.63 -4.21
CA ASP A 342 -15.27 10.66 -2.79
C ASP A 342 -15.90 9.51 -1.98
N ASN A 343 -16.69 8.64 -2.62
CA ASN A 343 -17.26 7.46 -1.96
C ASN A 343 -16.29 6.28 -2.08
N GLN A 344 -15.67 5.87 -0.98
CA GLN A 344 -14.80 4.70 -0.96
C GLN A 344 -15.09 3.85 0.28
N VAL A 345 -15.61 2.65 0.07
CA VAL A 345 -16.01 1.75 1.15
C VAL A 345 -15.26 0.43 1.04
N ALA A 346 -14.57 0.05 2.12
CA ALA A 346 -14.15 -1.34 2.30
C ALA A 346 -15.25 -2.13 3.02
N LEU A 347 -15.71 -3.23 2.43
CA LEU A 347 -16.69 -4.13 3.02
C LEU A 347 -16.06 -5.51 3.23
N LEU A 348 -15.91 -5.92 4.49
CA LEU A 348 -15.45 -7.26 4.86
C LEU A 348 -16.57 -7.96 5.62
N SER A 349 -16.96 -9.14 5.14
CA SER A 349 -18.01 -9.96 5.74
C SER A 349 -17.53 -11.39 5.95
N VAL A 350 -17.85 -12.01 7.08
CA VAL A 350 -17.64 -13.46 7.24
C VAL A 350 -18.77 -14.23 6.56
N GLY A 351 -20.01 -13.73 6.65
CA GLY A 351 -21.16 -14.34 6.01
C GLY A 351 -21.38 -13.84 4.59
N ASP A 352 -22.55 -14.16 4.05
CA ASP A 352 -22.92 -13.82 2.67
C ASP A 352 -23.04 -12.31 2.47
N VAL A 353 -22.65 -11.82 1.30
CA VAL A 353 -22.79 -10.41 0.90
C VAL A 353 -23.75 -10.31 -0.26
N ARG A 354 -24.77 -9.46 -0.12
CA ARG A 354 -25.71 -9.11 -1.20
C ARG A 354 -25.72 -7.61 -1.43
N LEU A 355 -25.37 -7.20 -2.65
CA LEU A 355 -25.49 -5.83 -3.14
C LEU A 355 -26.59 -5.75 -4.20
N ALA A 356 -27.68 -5.06 -3.88
CA ALA A 356 -28.84 -4.94 -4.77
C ALA A 356 -29.07 -3.47 -5.14
N GLY A 357 -28.92 -3.16 -6.43
CA GLY A 357 -29.23 -1.86 -7.01
C GLY A 357 -30.59 -1.81 -7.69
N ASP A 358 -30.95 -0.60 -8.12
CA ASP A 358 -32.15 -0.30 -8.92
C ASP A 358 -31.83 -0.18 -10.43
N GLY A 359 -30.63 -0.62 -10.83
CA GLY A 359 -30.09 -0.52 -12.20
C GLY A 359 -28.63 -0.09 -12.20
N LYS A 360 -27.80 -0.71 -13.06
CA LYS A 360 -26.35 -0.46 -13.14
C LYS A 360 -25.97 0.98 -13.48
N GLU A 361 -26.88 1.73 -14.10
CA GLU A 361 -26.73 3.16 -14.42
C GLU A 361 -26.87 4.09 -13.20
N ASN A 362 -27.58 3.64 -12.16
CA ASN A 362 -28.05 4.49 -11.05
C ASN A 362 -27.56 4.03 -9.67
N SER A 363 -27.05 2.81 -9.58
CA SER A 363 -26.62 2.20 -8.33
C SER A 363 -25.16 1.85 -8.40
N TYR A 364 -24.38 2.40 -7.46
CA TYR A 364 -22.94 2.24 -7.44
C TYR A 364 -22.46 1.74 -6.08
N PHE A 365 -21.46 0.87 -6.10
CA PHE A 365 -20.63 0.56 -4.94
C PHE A 365 -19.17 0.71 -5.36
N GLN A 366 -18.41 1.49 -4.60
CA GLN A 366 -17.02 1.81 -4.90
C GLN A 366 -16.11 1.43 -3.74
N GLY A 367 -15.11 0.60 -4.01
CA GLY A 367 -14.07 0.20 -3.06
C GLY A 367 -13.75 -1.29 -3.11
N LEU A 368 -13.39 -1.84 -1.96
CA LEU A 368 -12.97 -3.22 -1.79
C LEU A 368 -14.09 -4.03 -1.13
N MET A 369 -14.42 -5.19 -1.67
CA MET A 369 -15.35 -6.13 -1.04
C MET A 369 -14.69 -7.49 -0.83
N TYR A 370 -14.82 -8.02 0.38
CA TYR A 370 -14.39 -9.35 0.76
C TYR A 370 -15.51 -10.08 1.50
N THR A 371 -15.71 -11.35 1.17
CA THR A 371 -16.59 -12.25 1.92
C THR A 371 -15.98 -13.66 2.07
N GLU A 372 -16.24 -14.34 3.19
CA GLU A 372 -16.05 -15.81 3.30
C GLU A 372 -17.33 -16.60 2.91
N GLY A 373 -18.47 -15.93 2.71
CA GLY A 373 -19.73 -16.51 2.25
C GLY A 373 -19.97 -16.32 0.76
N ASP A 374 -21.23 -16.46 0.35
CA ASP A 374 -21.65 -16.20 -1.02
C ASP A 374 -21.68 -14.69 -1.32
N PHE A 375 -21.23 -14.30 -2.52
CA PHE A 375 -21.39 -12.93 -3.03
C PHE A 375 -22.46 -12.87 -4.11
N GLN A 376 -23.45 -12.00 -3.91
CA GLN A 376 -24.47 -11.69 -4.90
C GLN A 376 -24.47 -10.20 -5.24
N ALA A 377 -24.45 -9.89 -6.54
CA ALA A 377 -24.68 -8.54 -7.04
C ALA A 377 -25.79 -8.51 -8.10
N ASP A 378 -26.78 -7.64 -7.90
CA ASP A 378 -27.94 -7.51 -8.79
C ASP A 378 -28.10 -6.05 -9.25
N HIS A 379 -28.15 -5.81 -10.57
CA HIS A 379 -28.53 -4.52 -11.18
C HIS A 379 -27.72 -3.32 -10.63
N ILE A 380 -26.39 -3.43 -10.60
CA ILE A 380 -25.51 -2.48 -9.92
C ILE A 380 -24.17 -2.32 -10.67
N SER A 381 -23.58 -1.13 -10.58
CA SER A 381 -22.18 -0.88 -10.98
C SER A 381 -21.25 -0.98 -9.76
N LEU A 382 -20.20 -1.77 -9.90
CA LEU A 382 -19.25 -2.11 -8.88
C LEU A 382 -17.85 -1.65 -9.33
N VAL A 383 -17.21 -0.79 -8.55
CA VAL A 383 -15.93 -0.16 -8.92
C VAL A 383 -14.87 -0.52 -7.88
N GLY A 384 -13.87 -1.30 -8.26
CA GLY A 384 -12.78 -1.76 -7.39
C GLY A 384 -12.53 -3.26 -7.50
N THR A 385 -12.44 -3.96 -6.36
CA THR A 385 -12.06 -5.39 -6.30
C THR A 385 -13.03 -6.18 -5.43
N PHE A 386 -13.45 -7.34 -5.92
CA PHE A 386 -14.50 -8.17 -5.30
C PHE A 386 -13.99 -9.60 -5.09
N ILE A 387 -13.85 -9.98 -3.82
CA ILE A 387 -13.23 -11.24 -3.39
C ILE A 387 -14.23 -12.07 -2.58
N ALA A 388 -14.48 -13.30 -2.99
CA ALA A 388 -15.25 -14.29 -2.22
C ALA A 388 -14.36 -15.50 -1.93
N ASN A 389 -13.85 -15.62 -0.70
CA ASN A 389 -12.87 -16.64 -0.34
C ASN A 389 -13.22 -17.36 0.97
N GLY A 390 -14.26 -18.18 0.93
CA GLY A 390 -14.51 -19.18 1.96
C GLY A 390 -14.65 -20.58 1.39
N GLU A 391 -14.86 -21.52 2.31
CA GLU A 391 -15.06 -22.92 1.94
C GLU A 391 -16.46 -23.08 1.35
N GLY A 392 -16.52 -23.32 0.03
CA GLY A 392 -17.79 -23.47 -0.68
C GLY A 392 -18.49 -22.17 -1.05
N SER A 393 -17.83 -21.01 -0.89
CA SER A 393 -18.38 -19.73 -1.33
C SER A 393 -18.60 -19.70 -2.84
N SER A 394 -19.64 -19.02 -3.28
CA SER A 394 -19.97 -18.81 -4.68
C SER A 394 -20.19 -17.33 -4.98
N MET A 395 -20.11 -16.96 -6.26
CA MET A 395 -20.33 -15.61 -6.71
C MET A 395 -21.37 -15.61 -7.84
N THR A 396 -22.47 -14.89 -7.63
CA THR A 396 -23.57 -14.76 -8.60
C THR A 396 -23.77 -13.30 -8.98
N ILE A 397 -23.67 -12.99 -10.27
CA ILE A 397 -23.76 -11.63 -10.79
C ILE A 397 -24.84 -11.51 -11.86
N THR A 398 -25.78 -10.58 -11.65
CA THR A 398 -26.92 -10.34 -12.53
C THR A 398 -26.95 -8.89 -13.00
N ASP A 399 -26.84 -8.65 -14.32
CA ASP A 399 -26.92 -7.32 -14.95
C ASP A 399 -26.09 -6.25 -14.22
N ALA A 400 -24.78 -6.46 -14.18
CA ALA A 400 -23.86 -5.62 -13.41
C ALA A 400 -22.63 -5.23 -14.24
N SER A 401 -22.04 -4.09 -13.91
CA SER A 401 -20.76 -3.67 -14.46
C SER A 401 -19.72 -3.67 -13.36
N LEU A 402 -18.63 -4.41 -13.53
CA LEU A 402 -17.51 -4.48 -12.59
C LEU A 402 -16.28 -3.86 -13.24
N VAL A 403 -15.79 -2.76 -12.66
CA VAL A 403 -14.64 -2.02 -13.18
C VAL A 403 -13.53 -1.99 -12.16
N HIS A 404 -12.38 -2.54 -12.52
CA HIS A 404 -11.19 -2.45 -11.70
C HIS A 404 -10.55 -1.07 -11.83
N VAL A 405 -10.43 -0.39 -10.69
CA VAL A 405 -9.65 0.83 -10.55
C VAL A 405 -8.46 0.49 -9.64
N PRO A 406 -7.23 0.55 -10.16
CA PRO A 406 -6.03 0.24 -9.40
C PRO A 406 -5.92 0.98 -8.04
N GLN A 407 -6.43 2.21 -7.95
CA GLN A 407 -6.38 3.03 -6.73
C GLN A 407 -7.30 2.50 -5.60
N LEU A 408 -8.27 1.64 -5.95
CA LEU A 408 -9.27 1.11 -5.02
C LEU A 408 -8.98 -0.33 -4.59
N THR A 409 -7.86 -0.92 -5.02
CA THR A 409 -7.48 -2.28 -4.64
C THR A 409 -7.03 -2.36 -3.17
N SER A 410 -6.53 -1.26 -2.62
CA SER A 410 -6.18 -1.11 -1.20
C SER A 410 -7.03 -0.01 -0.58
N PHE A 411 -7.34 -0.15 0.71
CA PHE A 411 -8.13 0.82 1.45
C PHE A 411 -7.41 1.22 2.73
N THR A 412 -7.30 2.53 2.96
CA THR A 412 -6.69 3.11 4.16
C THR A 412 -7.68 4.09 4.79
N VAL A 413 -8.00 3.91 6.08
CA VAL A 413 -8.71 4.94 6.86
C VAL A 413 -7.75 5.57 7.86
N THR A 414 -7.65 6.90 7.80
CA THR A 414 -7.00 7.71 8.82
C THR A 414 -8.07 8.20 9.80
N SER A 415 -8.04 7.72 11.05
CA SER A 415 -9.02 8.17 12.06
C SER A 415 -8.74 9.62 12.51
N SER A 416 -9.75 10.50 12.42
CA SER A 416 -9.70 11.88 12.90
C SER A 416 -10.11 11.99 14.38
N THR A 417 -9.59 12.98 15.13
CA THR A 417 -9.98 13.22 16.53
C THR A 417 -10.96 14.40 16.64
N LEU A 418 -12.15 14.17 17.19
CA LEU A 418 -13.13 15.24 17.45
C LEU A 418 -12.90 15.90 18.81
N LEU A 419 -12.64 17.21 18.83
CA LEU A 419 -12.57 18.05 20.03
C LEU A 419 -13.94 18.66 20.34
N VAL A 420 -14.44 18.47 21.57
CA VAL A 420 -15.75 18.99 21.96
C VAL A 420 -15.61 20.18 22.93
N PHE A 421 -16.31 21.27 22.64
CA PHE A 421 -16.32 22.49 23.45
C PHE A 421 -17.73 22.87 23.88
N LYS A 422 -17.93 23.22 25.15
CA LYS A 422 -19.23 23.68 25.66
C LYS A 422 -19.04 24.96 26.46
N LYS A 423 -19.70 26.04 26.04
CA LYS A 423 -19.60 27.37 26.69
C LYS A 423 -18.14 27.83 26.88
N GLY A 424 -17.28 27.57 25.90
CA GLY A 424 -15.87 27.99 25.92
C GLY A 424 -14.96 27.15 26.83
N LYS A 425 -15.39 25.96 27.22
CA LYS A 425 -14.56 24.98 27.92
C LYS A 425 -14.42 23.72 27.09
N PHE A 426 -13.19 23.23 26.97
CA PHE A 426 -12.93 21.91 26.42
C PHE A 426 -13.60 20.84 27.29
N GLN A 427 -14.34 19.94 26.67
CA GLN A 427 -15.06 18.85 27.33
C GLN A 427 -14.35 17.50 27.19
N GLY A 428 -13.34 17.42 26.33
CA GLY A 428 -12.65 16.19 25.98
C GLY A 428 -12.80 15.85 24.49
N THR A 429 -12.44 14.62 24.15
CA THR A 429 -12.64 14.03 22.83
C THR A 429 -13.92 13.18 22.82
N GLY A 430 -14.74 13.29 21.77
CA GLY A 430 -15.91 12.43 21.53
C GLY A 430 -17.33 12.93 21.94
N GLU A 431 -18.32 12.24 21.33
CA GLU A 431 -19.77 12.07 21.52
C GLU A 431 -20.82 13.18 21.77
N ASP A 432 -20.54 14.46 22.03
CA ASP A 432 -21.65 15.42 22.18
C ASP A 432 -22.16 15.93 20.81
N ARG A 433 -22.98 15.11 20.11
CA ARG A 433 -23.65 15.40 18.83
C ARG A 433 -24.24 16.81 18.77
N ILE A 434 -23.82 17.62 17.79
CA ILE A 434 -24.72 18.59 17.13
C ILE A 434 -25.51 17.77 16.11
N LYS A 435 -26.81 17.54 16.36
CA LYS A 435 -27.69 16.96 15.33
C LYS A 435 -27.77 17.94 14.14
N PRO A 436 -27.60 17.50 12.88
CA PRO A 436 -27.95 18.31 11.72
C PRO A 436 -29.44 18.68 11.83
N GLY A 437 -29.74 19.96 12.04
CA GLY A 437 -31.11 20.47 12.21
C GLY A 437 -31.42 21.14 13.56
N ASP A 438 -30.53 21.11 14.57
CA ASP A 438 -30.75 21.81 15.86
C ASP A 438 -30.03 23.19 15.92
N GLU A 439 -29.80 23.83 14.76
CA GLU A 439 -29.16 25.16 14.66
C GLU A 439 -29.97 26.29 15.34
N THR A 440 -31.22 26.02 15.71
CA THR A 440 -32.09 27.00 16.36
C THR A 440 -31.88 27.11 17.88
N LYS A 441 -31.15 26.19 18.51
CA LYS A 441 -30.80 26.28 19.94
C LYS A 441 -29.38 26.83 20.12
N ARG A 442 -29.31 28.15 20.30
CA ARG A 442 -28.12 29.02 20.48
C ARG A 442 -27.17 28.69 21.66
N SER A 443 -27.05 27.45 22.16
CA SER A 443 -26.15 27.10 23.27
C SER A 443 -25.56 25.67 23.29
N GLY A 444 -25.64 24.94 22.18
CA GLY A 444 -25.13 23.57 22.06
C GLY A 444 -23.59 23.44 22.12
N PRO A 445 -23.07 22.22 22.37
CA PRO A 445 -21.64 21.92 22.24
C PRO A 445 -21.15 22.21 20.81
N ARG A 446 -19.90 22.65 20.65
CA ARG A 446 -19.21 22.86 19.36
C ARG A 446 -18.17 21.74 19.19
N GLY A 447 -18.30 20.96 18.12
CA GLY A 447 -17.28 20.03 17.67
C GLY A 447 -16.29 20.71 16.73
N ILE A 448 -15.00 20.50 16.94
CA ILE A 448 -13.93 20.85 16.01
C ILE A 448 -13.15 19.57 15.75
N GLN A 449 -13.18 19.09 14.52
CA GLN A 449 -12.44 17.92 14.11
C GLN A 449 -10.99 18.32 13.85
N VAL A 450 -10.05 17.53 14.34
CA VAL A 450 -8.63 17.71 14.07
C VAL A 450 -8.04 16.39 13.60
N THR A 451 -7.44 16.43 12.43
CA THR A 451 -6.77 15.30 11.80
C THR A 451 -5.31 15.69 11.61
N ARG A 452 -4.37 14.84 12.01
CA ARG A 452 -2.99 14.98 11.58
C ARG A 452 -2.86 14.30 10.21
N VAL A 453 -2.24 14.99 9.27
CA VAL A 453 -1.99 14.51 7.92
C VAL A 453 -0.55 13.98 7.85
N GLU A 454 -0.31 13.00 7.00
CA GLU A 454 1.00 12.34 6.82
C GLU A 454 2.16 13.32 6.56
N ASP A 455 1.89 14.46 5.91
CA ASP A 455 2.85 15.55 5.68
C ASP A 455 3.26 16.32 6.96
N GLY A 456 2.78 15.88 8.13
CA GLY A 456 3.03 16.47 9.44
C GLY A 456 2.15 17.68 9.74
N THR A 457 1.25 18.08 8.83
CA THR A 457 0.30 19.16 9.05
C THR A 457 -0.95 18.68 9.79
N TYR A 458 -1.75 19.63 10.28
CA TYR A 458 -3.04 19.42 10.91
C TYR A 458 -4.13 19.96 10.01
N ARG A 459 -5.16 19.16 9.75
CA ARG A 459 -6.43 19.64 9.22
C ARG A 459 -7.38 19.88 10.39
N VAL A 460 -7.78 21.13 10.56
CA VAL A 460 -8.78 21.54 11.55
C VAL A 460 -10.08 21.83 10.80
N THR A 461 -11.10 21.01 11.04
CA THR A 461 -12.40 21.12 10.35
C THR A 461 -13.49 21.50 11.34
N ALA A 462 -14.21 22.58 11.05
CA ALA A 462 -15.38 23.00 11.79
C ALA A 462 -16.42 23.58 10.84
N ARG A 463 -17.69 23.18 10.96
CA ARG A 463 -18.82 23.74 10.18
C ARG A 463 -18.53 23.79 8.66
N ASN A 464 -17.98 22.70 8.12
CA ASN A 464 -17.61 22.55 6.70
C ASN A 464 -16.50 23.49 6.21
N VAL A 465 -15.74 24.11 7.11
CA VAL A 465 -14.52 24.86 6.80
C VAL A 465 -13.33 24.07 7.33
N THR A 466 -12.40 23.75 6.43
CA THR A 466 -11.15 23.05 6.76
C THR A 466 -9.97 24.01 6.64
N VAL A 467 -9.16 24.09 7.69
CA VAL A 467 -7.93 24.88 7.74
C VAL A 467 -6.75 23.95 7.93
N THR A 468 -5.76 24.04 7.03
CA THR A 468 -4.48 23.31 7.17
C THR A 468 -3.49 24.14 7.99
N ALA A 469 -2.84 23.51 8.96
CA ALA A 469 -1.87 24.12 9.85
C ALA A 469 -0.59 23.28 9.92
N SER A 470 0.57 23.86 9.66
CA SER A 470 1.85 23.14 9.62
C SER A 470 2.53 22.97 10.97
N THR A 471 1.97 23.55 12.04
CA THR A 471 2.51 23.49 13.41
C THR A 471 1.37 23.39 14.42
N LEU A 472 1.67 22.85 15.60
CA LEU A 472 0.70 22.79 16.70
C LEU A 472 0.19 24.18 17.10
N GLU A 473 1.05 25.20 17.07
CA GLU A 473 0.65 26.59 17.33
C GLU A 473 -0.36 27.10 16.28
N GLN A 474 -0.14 26.80 15.01
CA GLN A 474 -1.08 27.15 13.94
C GLN A 474 -2.40 26.36 14.06
N ALA A 475 -2.35 25.10 14.47
CA ALA A 475 -3.53 24.26 14.69
C ALA A 475 -4.36 24.81 15.86
N MET A 476 -3.71 25.16 16.97
CA MET A 476 -4.37 25.82 18.11
C MET A 476 -5.01 27.15 17.69
N LYS A 477 -4.30 27.95 16.89
CA LYS A 477 -4.84 29.23 16.39
C LYS A 477 -6.05 29.03 15.48
N ALA A 478 -6.06 27.99 14.64
CA ALA A 478 -7.20 27.62 13.82
C ALA A 478 -8.41 27.19 14.67
N ILE A 479 -8.18 26.38 15.71
CA ILE A 479 -9.22 26.00 16.68
C ILE A 479 -9.78 27.25 17.37
N GLU A 480 -8.93 28.17 17.82
CA GLU A 480 -9.35 29.41 18.45
C GLU A 480 -10.14 30.32 17.50
N SER A 481 -9.73 30.45 16.24
CA SER A 481 -10.50 31.24 15.26
C SER A 481 -11.90 30.68 15.04
N GLU A 482 -12.05 29.36 15.04
CA GLU A 482 -13.37 28.70 14.90
C GLU A 482 -14.26 28.88 16.14
N LEU A 483 -13.66 29.06 17.32
CA LEU A 483 -14.38 29.42 18.54
C LEU A 483 -14.82 30.89 18.56
N PHE A 484 -14.26 31.76 17.72
CA PHE A 484 -14.36 33.22 17.85
C PHE A 484 -15.54 33.90 17.13
N ILE A 485 -16.32 33.21 16.30
CA ILE A 485 -17.24 33.90 15.38
C ILE A 485 -18.73 33.81 15.82
N HIS A 486 -19.28 35.01 16.13
CA HIS A 486 -20.67 35.50 16.29
C HIS A 486 -21.47 35.45 17.62
N ASP A 487 -21.87 36.66 18.05
CA ASP A 487 -22.98 37.13 18.90
C ASP A 487 -23.20 36.57 20.31
N ALA A 488 -22.17 36.65 21.16
CA ALA A 488 -22.23 37.16 22.55
C ALA A 488 -20.99 36.66 23.32
N LYS A 489 -19.92 37.47 23.32
CA LYS A 489 -18.60 37.23 23.91
C LYS A 489 -17.80 36.08 23.26
N PRO A 490 -16.56 36.35 22.79
CA PRO A 490 -15.70 35.29 22.28
C PRO A 490 -15.43 34.25 23.37
N TRP A 491 -15.48 32.98 22.98
CA TRP A 491 -15.04 31.89 23.85
C TRP A 491 -13.52 31.91 23.90
N VAL A 492 -12.98 32.69 24.83
CA VAL A 492 -11.55 32.67 25.13
C VAL A 492 -11.28 31.42 25.95
N LEU A 493 -10.58 30.45 25.34
CA LEU A 493 -10.06 29.32 26.07
C LEU A 493 -9.14 29.84 27.18
N LYS A 494 -9.42 29.43 28.42
CA LYS A 494 -8.50 29.67 29.54
C LYS A 494 -7.23 28.89 29.30
N GLN A 495 -6.11 29.36 29.84
CA GLN A 495 -4.81 28.68 29.71
C GLN A 495 -4.92 27.19 30.07
N THR A 496 -5.62 26.86 31.16
CA THR A 496 -5.86 25.46 31.58
C THR A 496 -6.62 24.59 30.59
N GLU A 497 -7.44 25.18 29.71
CA GLU A 497 -8.13 24.43 28.64
C GLU A 497 -7.27 24.39 27.37
N LYS A 498 -6.49 25.44 27.11
CA LYS A 498 -5.48 25.41 26.04
C LYS A 498 -4.46 24.32 26.31
N ASP A 499 -3.96 24.20 27.54
CA ASP A 499 -2.98 23.20 27.94
C ASP A 499 -3.52 21.78 27.70
N LYS A 500 -4.81 21.52 27.95
CA LYS A 500 -5.45 20.22 27.67
C LYS A 500 -5.65 19.96 26.18
N VAL A 501 -6.02 20.97 25.40
CA VAL A 501 -6.13 20.83 23.94
C VAL A 501 -4.74 20.63 23.34
N LEU A 502 -3.73 21.34 23.85
CA LEU A 502 -2.31 21.14 23.53
C LEU A 502 -1.87 19.73 23.90
N GLU A 503 -2.26 19.19 25.06
CA GLU A 503 -1.97 17.81 25.45
C GLU A 503 -2.58 16.81 24.46
N VAL A 504 -3.81 17.05 24.00
CA VAL A 504 -4.44 16.21 22.96
C VAL A 504 -3.71 16.36 21.62
N LEU A 505 -3.41 17.57 21.17
CA LEU A 505 -2.68 17.81 19.92
C LEU A 505 -1.24 17.26 19.99
N SER A 506 -0.58 17.40 21.14
CA SER A 506 0.77 16.87 21.38
C SER A 506 0.73 15.36 21.49
N SER A 507 -0.36 14.76 21.99
CA SER A 507 -0.56 13.32 21.92
C SER A 507 -0.75 12.84 20.47
N LEU A 508 -1.27 13.69 19.57
CA LEU A 508 -1.22 13.46 18.13
C LEU A 508 0.20 13.65 17.58
N GLU A 509 1.03 14.53 18.18
CA GLU A 509 2.45 14.68 17.85
C GLU A 509 3.30 13.48 18.24
N GLU A 510 3.17 13.02 19.48
CA GLU A 510 3.95 11.92 20.09
C GLU A 510 3.53 10.54 19.56
N ARG A 511 2.34 10.44 18.94
CA ARG A 511 1.92 9.25 18.17
C ARG A 511 2.76 8.97 16.92
N LYS A 512 3.75 9.82 16.57
CA LYS A 512 4.66 9.62 15.44
C LYS A 512 5.68 8.49 15.57
N VAL A 513 5.71 7.70 16.65
CA VAL A 513 6.76 6.67 16.82
C VAL A 513 6.23 5.24 16.95
N GLU A 514 5.00 4.99 17.38
CA GLU A 514 4.38 3.66 17.28
C GLU A 514 2.85 3.82 17.09
N ASN A 515 2.36 3.51 15.89
CA ASN A 515 0.94 3.43 15.51
C ASN A 515 0.16 4.76 15.53
N GLU A 516 0.36 5.60 14.51
CA GLU A 516 -0.83 6.15 13.84
C GLU A 516 -1.61 4.93 13.32
N GLU A 517 -2.80 4.68 13.88
CA GLU A 517 -3.58 3.49 13.56
C GLU A 517 -4.26 3.67 12.21
N GLU A 518 -3.44 3.66 11.17
CA GLU A 518 -3.87 3.46 9.80
C GLU A 518 -4.59 2.12 9.73
N PHE A 519 -5.88 2.15 9.40
CA PHE A 519 -6.61 0.94 9.10
C PHE A 519 -6.43 0.64 7.61
N THR A 520 -5.42 -0.18 7.28
CA THR A 520 -5.11 -0.58 5.91
C THR A 520 -5.63 -1.99 5.63
N ILE A 521 -6.41 -2.14 4.56
CA ILE A 521 -6.74 -3.42 3.94
C ILE A 521 -6.10 -3.43 2.55
N ASP A 522 -5.15 -4.33 2.34
CA ASP A 522 -4.46 -4.47 1.05
C ASP A 522 -4.37 -5.95 0.66
N PRO A 523 -5.22 -6.40 -0.29
CA PRO A 523 -5.21 -7.76 -0.82
C PRO A 523 -3.88 -8.16 -1.48
N SER A 524 -3.08 -7.21 -2.00
CA SER A 524 -1.80 -7.52 -2.66
C SER A 524 -0.78 -8.14 -1.69
N ARG A 525 -0.93 -7.88 -0.38
CA ARG A 525 -0.10 -8.47 0.69
C ARG A 525 -0.19 -10.00 0.78
N PHE A 526 -1.18 -10.61 0.13
CA PHE A 526 -1.40 -12.06 0.13
C PHE A 526 -0.89 -12.77 -1.13
N LEU A 527 -0.46 -12.01 -2.15
CA LEU A 527 0.28 -12.58 -3.27
C LEU A 527 1.61 -13.16 -2.74
N LYS A 528 2.17 -14.19 -3.36
CA LYS A 528 3.51 -14.68 -2.98
C LYS A 528 4.53 -13.57 -3.13
N LEU A 529 5.62 -13.62 -2.37
CA LEU A 529 6.71 -12.66 -2.53
C LEU A 529 7.25 -12.60 -3.97
N GLU A 530 7.28 -13.74 -4.68
CA GLU A 530 7.67 -13.83 -6.11
C GLU A 530 6.67 -13.16 -7.07
N ASP A 531 5.39 -13.10 -6.69
CA ASP A 531 4.32 -12.44 -7.44
C ASP A 531 4.13 -10.98 -7.00
N GLN A 532 4.47 -10.63 -5.76
CA GLN A 532 4.46 -9.28 -5.17
C GLN A 532 5.64 -8.42 -5.61
N ALA A 533 6.72 -9.04 -6.07
CA ALA A 533 7.95 -8.34 -6.39
C ALA A 533 8.50 -8.89 -7.69
N ARG A 534 8.18 -8.26 -8.82
CA ARG A 534 8.91 -8.53 -10.07
C ARG A 534 10.18 -7.71 -10.07
N LEU A 535 11.31 -8.41 -10.01
CA LEU A 535 12.63 -7.80 -10.10
C LEU A 535 12.95 -7.60 -11.58
N LEU A 536 12.83 -6.35 -12.05
CA LEU A 536 12.87 -6.06 -13.49
C LEU A 536 14.29 -5.88 -14.03
N MET A 537 15.27 -5.60 -13.18
CA MET A 537 16.67 -5.50 -13.57
C MET A 537 17.57 -5.68 -12.35
N TYR A 538 18.60 -6.51 -12.47
CA TYR A 538 19.71 -6.58 -11.51
C TYR A 538 20.98 -6.20 -12.25
N ARG A 539 21.61 -5.10 -11.84
CA ARG A 539 22.81 -4.60 -12.52
C ARG A 539 23.91 -4.31 -11.50
N GLU A 540 25.09 -4.86 -11.79
CA GLU A 540 26.34 -4.45 -11.15
C GLU A 540 26.87 -3.23 -11.93
N LEU A 541 27.12 -2.13 -11.22
CA LEU A 541 27.58 -0.86 -11.80
C LEU A 541 29.10 -0.73 -11.80
#